data_AF-A0A932THC8-F1
#
_entry.id   AF-A0A932THC8-F1
#
_cell.length_a   1.000
_cell.length_b   1.000
_cell.length_c   1.000
_cell.angle_alpha   90.00
_cell.angle_beta   90.00
_cell.angle_gamma   90.00
#
_symmetry.space_group_name_H-M   'P 1'
#
loop_
_entity.id
_entity.type
_entity.pdbx_description
1 polymer ?
#
loop_
_entity_poly.entity_id
_entity_poly.type
_entity_poly.pdbx_seq_one_letter_code
_entity_poly.pdbx_strand_id
1 'polypeptide(L)'
;MPDLVKYPTDVLQAVYQTYRYTALDKLVHGVEVGYQRFYGRDVVLAVRVALWNQAGRQVRLYQLERQVLRAIYILAHQHNDAIVRFTPAQLMDVLGYKRLAGPDFSPAQRQQVHRALHNLFEIYVEVEMPLGSGRIRKLYGHFLDSYGVDTDQEGRVLQYAVQVNVLIGADLSRFKLMPADLPKLITSHGPDQAVTTFADFCLLWEGQRVDWSLEAWEKQLQLDPVRRSRNQRIIERCAQWGKEHGLVRSWEKGRLQQDQRRVKYTLVIAPQRYGAHRPEEASAQEQRTLVERFYARLGTKAAELKLRRDAAIAAQLLADGFSVEEITFAGEWAVQHIPGVTSFGLLPYIMHHALKARHEARQAEAAQHEAAARRQAQRQYQQTEQARAQRLEAFRATLAAAALETLQRQAEVALAAADVGPGHVAYGLLLKLRLQDLIEEAFQQAEAQG
;
A
#
# COMPACT_ATOMS: atom_id res chain seq x y z
N MET A 1 1.48 12.69 22.87
CA MET A 1 0.47 11.60 22.81
C MET A 1 1.03 10.52 21.94
N PRO A 2 0.82 9.23 22.25
CA PRO A 2 1.24 8.17 21.36
C PRO A 2 0.39 8.18 20.08
N ASP A 3 1.05 8.10 18.95
CA ASP A 3 0.46 7.79 17.66
C ASP A 3 0.09 6.30 17.63
N LEU A 4 -1.10 5.99 17.11
CA LEU A 4 -1.54 4.61 16.93
C LEU A 4 -1.09 4.10 15.56
N VAL A 5 -0.27 3.05 15.55
CA VAL A 5 0.25 2.43 14.33
C VAL A 5 -0.25 1.01 14.23
N LYS A 6 -0.91 0.67 13.12
CA LYS A 6 -1.41 -0.68 12.84
C LYS A 6 -0.34 -1.44 12.05
N TYR A 7 0.06 -2.61 12.52
CA TYR A 7 1.02 -3.46 11.82
C TYR A 7 0.31 -4.71 11.31
N PRO A 8 0.29 -4.96 9.99
CA PRO A 8 -0.09 -6.26 9.47
C PRO A 8 0.85 -7.33 10.04
N THR A 9 0.31 -8.43 10.57
CA THR A 9 1.11 -9.47 11.22
C THR A 9 2.08 -10.16 10.27
N ASP A 10 1.75 -10.25 8.99
CA ASP A 10 2.64 -10.69 7.90
C ASP A 10 3.87 -9.77 7.74
N VAL A 11 3.71 -8.45 7.93
CA VAL A 11 4.83 -7.49 7.91
C VAL A 11 5.69 -7.66 9.17
N LEU A 12 5.08 -7.82 10.35
CA LEU A 12 5.82 -8.11 11.57
C LEU A 12 6.56 -9.44 11.49
N GLN A 13 5.97 -10.45 10.86
CA GLN A 13 6.55 -11.77 10.68
C GLN A 13 7.68 -11.76 9.64
N ALA A 14 7.54 -11.00 8.54
CA ALA A 14 8.61 -10.78 7.58
C ALA A 14 9.80 -10.02 8.20
N VAL A 15 9.53 -8.97 8.99
CA VAL A 15 10.55 -8.24 9.75
C VAL A 15 11.24 -9.15 10.77
N TYR A 16 10.47 -10.00 11.44
CA TYR A 16 10.98 -11.00 12.38
C TYR A 16 11.92 -12.00 11.71
N GLN A 17 11.52 -12.54 10.55
CA GLN A 17 12.32 -13.49 9.77
C GLN A 17 13.60 -12.85 9.24
N THR A 18 13.55 -11.59 8.80
CA THR A 18 14.70 -10.89 8.20
C THR A 18 15.72 -10.40 9.23
N TYR A 19 15.29 -9.93 10.41
CA TYR A 19 16.18 -9.23 11.34
C TYR A 19 16.42 -9.95 12.69
N ARG A 20 15.83 -11.13 12.92
CA ARG A 20 16.02 -11.97 14.13
C ARG A 20 15.98 -11.19 15.46
N TYR A 21 15.07 -10.22 15.59
CA TYR A 21 14.94 -9.41 16.79
C TYR A 21 14.19 -10.18 17.90
N THR A 22 14.94 -10.82 18.80
CA THR A 22 14.43 -11.51 20.02
C THR A 22 13.60 -10.61 20.96
N ALA A 23 13.67 -9.29 20.81
CA ALA A 23 12.86 -8.34 21.59
C ALA A 23 11.42 -8.17 21.04
N LEU A 24 11.16 -8.52 19.78
CA LEU A 24 9.81 -8.49 19.19
C LEU A 24 8.93 -9.63 19.72
N ASP A 25 9.52 -10.77 20.11
CA ASP A 25 8.80 -11.90 20.75
C ASP A 25 8.03 -11.44 22.01
N LYS A 26 8.66 -10.60 22.84
CA LYS A 26 8.05 -10.05 24.05
C LYS A 26 6.97 -9.01 23.77
N LEU A 27 6.99 -8.39 22.60
CA LEU A 27 6.03 -7.39 22.18
C LEU A 27 4.77 -8.05 21.60
N VAL A 28 4.93 -9.12 20.84
CA VAL A 28 3.82 -9.96 20.35
C VAL A 28 3.15 -10.71 21.50
N HIS A 29 3.91 -11.20 22.49
CA HIS A 29 3.36 -11.93 23.66
C HIS A 29 2.89 -11.01 24.81
N GLY A 30 3.46 -9.80 24.96
CA GLY A 30 3.14 -8.88 26.06
C GLY A 30 1.92 -7.99 25.83
N VAL A 31 1.36 -7.95 24.63
CA VAL A 31 0.12 -7.23 24.30
C VAL A 31 -1.13 -7.91 24.90
N GLU A 32 -0.99 -9.10 25.49
CA GLU A 32 -2.10 -9.86 26.06
C GLU A 32 -2.71 -9.31 27.36
N VAL A 33 -2.08 -8.37 28.08
CA VAL A 33 -2.41 -8.16 29.51
C VAL A 33 -2.99 -6.79 29.90
N GLY A 34 -3.24 -5.84 28.98
CA GLY A 34 -3.78 -4.55 29.45
C GLY A 34 -4.41 -3.58 28.47
N TYR A 35 -4.28 -3.80 27.17
CA TYR A 35 -4.90 -2.93 26.16
C TYR A 35 -5.81 -3.78 25.30
N GLN A 36 -7.08 -3.39 25.26
CA GLN A 36 -8.17 -4.08 24.57
C GLN A 36 -7.72 -4.59 23.19
N ARG A 37 -7.86 -5.91 22.97
CA ARG A 37 -7.66 -6.55 21.67
C ARG A 37 -8.43 -5.77 20.60
N PHE A 38 -7.72 -5.08 19.71
CA PHE A 38 -8.29 -4.59 18.46
C PHE A 38 -8.35 -5.78 17.49
N TYR A 39 -9.56 -6.13 17.05
CA TYR A 39 -9.86 -7.41 16.41
C TYR A 39 -9.22 -7.56 15.01
N GLY A 40 -8.40 -8.61 14.86
CA GLY A 40 -7.66 -8.99 13.65
C GLY A 40 -6.25 -9.48 14.00
N ARG A 41 -5.57 -10.21 13.10
CA ARG A 41 -4.15 -10.58 13.32
C ARG A 41 -3.21 -9.35 13.35
N ASP A 42 -3.72 -8.15 13.05
CA ASP A 42 -2.94 -6.91 12.99
C ASP A 42 -2.67 -6.34 14.40
N VAL A 43 -1.42 -6.00 14.73
CA VAL A 43 -1.04 -5.45 16.03
C VAL A 43 -1.07 -3.92 15.97
N VAL A 44 -1.88 -3.27 16.81
CA VAL A 44 -1.84 -1.80 16.95
C VAL A 44 -0.92 -1.43 18.10
N LEU A 45 0.15 -0.70 17.80
CA LEU A 45 1.12 -0.21 18.77
C LEU A 45 0.93 1.29 19.00
N ALA A 46 0.90 1.66 20.28
CA ALA A 46 1.01 3.05 20.70
C ALA A 46 2.49 3.42 20.66
N VAL A 47 2.91 4.21 19.68
CA VAL A 47 4.30 4.66 19.52
C VAL A 47 4.37 6.17 19.63
N ARG A 48 5.53 6.73 19.95
CA ARG A 48 5.76 8.17 19.82
C ARG A 48 6.68 8.41 18.65
N VAL A 49 6.21 9.15 17.65
CA VAL A 49 7.05 9.55 16.52
C VAL A 49 7.55 10.98 16.75
N ALA A 50 8.86 11.15 16.70
CA ALA A 50 9.51 12.45 16.65
C ALA A 50 10.28 12.57 15.33
N LEU A 51 10.21 13.75 14.72
CA LEU A 51 10.89 14.04 13.47
C LEU A 51 11.96 15.08 13.74
N TRP A 52 13.14 14.87 13.18
CA TRP A 52 14.30 15.72 13.39
C TRP A 52 14.92 16.10 12.05
N ASN A 53 15.41 17.32 11.90
CA ASN A 53 16.23 17.67 10.73
C ASN A 53 17.72 17.37 10.99
N GLN A 54 18.56 17.58 9.98
CA GLN A 54 20.03 17.42 10.10
C GLN A 54 20.65 18.26 11.23
N ALA A 55 20.05 19.38 11.59
CA ALA A 55 20.50 20.24 12.68
C ALA A 55 20.02 19.77 14.08
N GLY A 56 19.39 18.59 14.18
CA GLY A 56 18.86 18.04 15.44
C GLY A 56 17.66 18.81 16.00
N ARG A 57 16.98 19.63 15.18
CA ARG A 57 15.78 20.36 15.59
C ARG A 57 14.55 19.51 15.31
N GLN A 58 13.62 19.50 16.25
CA GLN A 58 12.35 18.83 16.04
C GLN A 58 11.56 19.55 14.94
N VAL A 59 11.14 18.80 13.93
CA VAL A 59 10.38 19.30 12.77
C VAL A 59 9.03 18.61 12.67
N ARG A 60 8.21 19.06 11.71
CA ARG A 60 6.95 18.42 11.33
C ARG A 60 6.97 18.25 9.82
N LEU A 61 6.42 17.13 9.32
CA LEU A 61 6.14 17.00 7.89
C LEU A 61 5.03 17.98 7.51
N TYR A 62 5.32 18.91 6.60
CA TYR A 62 4.27 19.69 5.97
C TYR A 62 3.48 18.82 4.99
N GLN A 63 2.35 19.34 4.53
CA GLN A 63 1.39 18.55 3.79
C GLN A 63 1.94 18.05 2.45
N LEU A 64 2.78 18.85 1.79
CA LEU A 64 3.38 18.46 0.53
C LEU A 64 4.39 17.31 0.72
N GLU A 65 5.24 17.36 1.75
CA GLU A 65 6.13 16.25 2.09
C GLU A 65 5.33 15.00 2.43
N ARG A 66 4.23 15.12 3.19
CA ARG A 66 3.34 13.98 3.45
C ARG A 66 2.83 13.39 2.16
N GLN A 67 2.32 14.22 1.24
CA GLN A 67 1.74 13.80 -0.05
C GLN A 67 2.77 13.15 -0.96
N VAL A 68 3.97 13.75 -1.09
CA VAL A 68 5.09 13.20 -1.84
C VAL A 68 5.51 11.85 -1.27
N LEU A 69 5.62 11.76 0.06
CA LEU A 69 5.93 10.49 0.71
C LEU A 69 4.90 9.41 0.36
N ARG A 70 3.58 9.72 0.42
CA ARG A 70 2.54 8.75 0.01
C ARG A 70 2.73 8.29 -1.42
N ALA A 71 2.98 9.23 -2.32
CA ALA A 71 3.10 8.94 -3.74
C ALA A 71 4.29 8.00 -4.00
N ILE A 72 5.42 8.19 -3.31
CA ILE A 72 6.56 7.26 -3.35
C ILE A 72 6.14 5.86 -2.89
N TYR A 73 5.38 5.75 -1.80
CA TYR A 73 4.90 4.45 -1.29
C TYR A 73 3.89 3.77 -2.21
N ILE A 74 3.01 4.52 -2.87
CA ILE A 74 2.10 4.01 -3.90
C ILE A 74 2.91 3.41 -5.05
N LEU A 75 3.92 4.14 -5.53
CA LEU A 75 4.82 3.68 -6.59
C LEU A 75 5.61 2.43 -6.15
N ALA A 76 6.09 2.41 -4.89
CA ALA A 76 6.76 1.25 -4.30
C ALA A 76 5.87 0.00 -4.33
N HIS A 77 4.61 0.19 -3.95
CA HIS A 77 3.65 -0.90 -3.91
C HIS A 77 3.31 -1.40 -5.31
N GLN A 78 3.07 -0.50 -6.27
CA GLN A 78 2.80 -0.86 -7.67
C GLN A 78 3.96 -1.63 -8.29
N HIS A 79 5.20 -1.29 -7.94
CA HIS A 79 6.39 -1.94 -8.50
C HIS A 79 6.80 -3.21 -7.73
N ASN A 80 6.21 -3.43 -6.53
CA ASN A 80 6.57 -4.51 -5.60
C ASN A 80 8.09 -4.61 -5.35
N ASP A 81 8.75 -3.45 -5.23
CA ASP A 81 10.20 -3.33 -5.06
C ASP A 81 10.51 -2.42 -3.87
N ALA A 82 11.58 -2.74 -3.13
CA ALA A 82 12.09 -1.90 -2.05
C ALA A 82 12.82 -0.66 -2.59
N ILE A 83 13.32 -0.73 -3.82
CA ILE A 83 13.92 0.39 -4.55
C ILE A 83 12.95 0.81 -5.65
N VAL A 84 12.37 1.99 -5.49
CA VAL A 84 11.37 2.51 -6.42
C VAL A 84 12.04 3.46 -7.39
N ARG A 85 11.91 3.17 -8.69
CA ARG A 85 12.35 4.06 -9.76
C ARG A 85 11.15 4.80 -10.34
N PHE A 86 11.18 6.13 -10.34
CA PHE A 86 10.11 6.95 -10.90
C PHE A 86 10.62 8.26 -11.50
N THR A 87 9.97 8.71 -12.56
CA THR A 87 10.22 10.04 -13.15
C THR A 87 9.49 11.13 -12.37
N PRO A 88 9.92 12.40 -12.46
CA PRO A 88 9.15 13.51 -11.91
C PRO A 88 7.70 13.53 -12.40
N ALA A 89 7.47 13.17 -13.66
CA ALA A 89 6.13 13.14 -14.25
C ALA A 89 5.25 12.06 -13.60
N GLN A 90 5.77 10.85 -13.39
CA GLN A 90 5.03 9.78 -12.71
C GLN A 90 4.64 10.18 -11.29
N LEU A 91 5.56 10.76 -10.53
CA LEU A 91 5.27 11.26 -9.19
C LEU A 91 4.17 12.33 -9.21
N MET A 92 4.23 13.25 -10.17
CA MET A 92 3.24 14.31 -10.31
C MET A 92 1.86 13.82 -10.77
N ASP A 93 1.81 12.78 -11.61
CA ASP A 93 0.57 12.12 -12.00
C ASP A 93 -0.11 11.47 -10.79
N VAL A 94 0.66 10.78 -9.93
CA VAL A 94 0.16 10.18 -8.67
C VAL A 94 -0.31 11.25 -7.67
N LEU A 95 0.43 12.36 -7.54
CA LEU A 95 0.02 13.50 -6.73
C LEU A 95 -1.21 14.21 -7.30
N GLY A 96 -1.48 14.00 -8.59
CA GLY A 96 -2.68 14.45 -9.24
C GLY A 96 -2.62 15.83 -9.85
N TYR A 97 -1.43 16.38 -10.04
CA TYR A 97 -1.27 17.66 -10.72
C TYR A 97 -1.88 17.61 -12.13
N LYS A 98 -2.50 18.72 -12.54
CA LYS A 98 -2.92 18.89 -13.93
C LYS A 98 -1.70 19.24 -14.77
N ARG A 99 -1.51 18.51 -15.87
CA ARG A 99 -0.55 18.88 -16.92
C ARG A 99 -0.97 20.22 -17.53
N LEU A 100 0.00 21.05 -17.86
CA LEU A 100 -0.25 22.22 -18.71
C LEU A 100 -0.51 21.73 -20.14
N ALA A 101 -0.92 22.61 -21.06
CA ALA A 101 -1.15 22.20 -22.45
C ALA A 101 0.15 21.58 -23.03
N GLY A 102 0.20 20.24 -23.13
CA GLY A 102 1.40 19.47 -23.47
C GLY A 102 1.68 18.30 -22.49
N PRO A 103 2.81 17.59 -22.66
CA PRO A 103 3.17 16.46 -21.80
C PRO A 103 3.68 16.90 -20.41
N ASP A 104 3.80 18.21 -20.16
CA ASP A 104 4.66 18.74 -19.11
C ASP A 104 3.90 19.50 -18.02
N PHE A 105 4.52 19.60 -16.84
CA PHE A 105 3.96 20.24 -15.66
C PHE A 105 4.53 21.65 -15.44
N SER A 106 3.88 22.47 -14.62
CA SER A 106 4.39 23.83 -14.39
C SER A 106 5.75 23.79 -13.68
N PRO A 107 6.70 24.69 -14.02
CA PRO A 107 8.00 24.77 -13.34
C PRO A 107 7.86 24.95 -11.82
N ALA A 108 6.86 25.73 -11.40
CA ALA A 108 6.56 25.96 -9.99
C ALA A 108 6.12 24.67 -9.27
N GLN A 109 5.28 23.84 -9.90
CA GLN A 109 4.87 22.55 -9.32
C GLN A 109 6.05 21.58 -9.23
N ARG A 110 6.89 21.51 -10.28
CA ARG A 110 8.11 20.69 -10.26
C ARG A 110 9.06 21.11 -9.15
N GLN A 111 9.28 22.41 -8.98
CA GLN A 111 10.14 22.92 -7.91
C GLN A 111 9.57 22.64 -6.52
N GLN A 112 8.25 22.72 -6.33
CA GLN A 112 7.60 22.37 -5.06
C GLN A 112 7.80 20.90 -4.71
N VAL A 113 7.55 19.99 -5.66
CA VAL A 113 7.74 18.55 -5.46
C VAL A 113 9.20 18.21 -5.18
N HIS A 114 10.13 18.82 -5.92
CA HIS A 114 11.57 18.63 -5.69
C HIS A 114 11.99 19.10 -4.29
N ARG A 115 11.52 20.26 -3.82
CA ARG A 115 11.81 20.75 -2.45
C ARG A 115 11.25 19.79 -1.40
N ALA A 116 10.03 19.29 -1.59
CA ALA A 116 9.43 18.33 -0.66
C ALA A 116 10.19 17.00 -0.63
N LEU A 117 10.64 16.49 -1.78
CA LEU A 117 11.54 15.34 -1.86
C LEU A 117 12.83 15.57 -1.08
N HIS A 118 13.50 16.70 -1.34
CA HIS A 118 14.72 17.08 -0.63
C HIS A 118 14.51 17.13 0.89
N ASN A 119 13.44 17.79 1.34
CA ASN A 119 13.10 17.87 2.76
C ASN A 119 12.89 16.48 3.39
N LEU A 120 12.23 15.55 2.68
CA LEU A 120 12.01 14.20 3.18
C LEU A 120 13.32 13.43 3.43
N PHE A 121 14.34 13.65 2.61
CA PHE A 121 15.66 13.02 2.78
C PHE A 121 16.43 13.57 3.99
N GLU A 122 16.17 14.81 4.39
CA GLU A 122 16.82 15.43 5.54
C GLU A 122 16.13 15.13 6.87
N ILE A 123 14.97 14.47 6.84
CA ILE A 123 14.19 14.15 8.03
C ILE A 123 14.63 12.79 8.58
N TYR A 124 15.08 12.83 9.83
CA TYR A 124 15.31 11.67 10.69
C TYR A 124 14.04 11.40 11.48
N VAL A 125 13.71 10.13 11.60
CA VAL A 125 12.56 9.63 12.34
C VAL A 125 13.05 8.90 13.57
N GLU A 126 12.53 9.29 14.73
CA GLU A 126 12.69 8.59 15.99
C GLU A 126 11.34 8.02 16.40
N VAL A 127 11.29 6.71 16.61
CA VAL A 127 10.09 5.99 17.06
C VAL A 127 10.36 5.43 18.45
N GLU A 128 9.67 5.96 19.46
CA GLU A 128 9.67 5.38 20.81
C GLU A 128 8.52 4.38 20.94
N MET A 129 8.83 3.14 21.29
CA MET A 129 7.86 2.06 21.47
C MET A 129 7.90 1.54 22.92
N PRO A 130 6.78 1.56 23.65
CA PRO A 130 6.68 0.89 24.93
C PRO A 130 6.62 -0.62 24.70
N LEU A 131 7.64 -1.34 25.16
CA LEU A 131 7.63 -2.79 25.28
C LEU A 131 6.86 -3.10 26.57
N GLY A 132 5.86 -3.99 26.53
CA GLY A 132 4.91 -4.27 27.64
C GLY A 132 5.53 -4.58 29.02
N SER A 133 6.84 -4.79 29.11
CA SER A 133 7.61 -4.88 30.35
C SER A 133 7.97 -3.53 31.00
N GLY A 134 7.31 -2.42 30.64
CA GLY A 134 7.66 -1.07 31.08
C GLY A 134 8.98 -0.52 30.51
N ARG A 135 9.57 -1.20 29.52
CA ARG A 135 10.80 -0.75 28.85
C ARG A 135 10.44 0.05 27.60
N ILE A 136 11.11 1.17 27.37
CA ILE A 136 10.94 1.95 26.13
C ILE A 136 12.09 1.59 25.19
N ARG A 137 11.78 1.27 23.92
CA ARG A 137 12.77 1.10 22.87
C ARG A 137 12.67 2.25 21.89
N LYS A 138 13.81 2.85 21.55
CA LYS A 138 13.91 3.87 20.51
C LYS A 138 14.45 3.25 19.24
N LEU A 139 13.80 3.52 18.12
CA LEU A 139 14.29 3.23 16.78
C LEU A 139 14.59 4.54 16.07
N TYR A 140 15.71 4.57 15.36
CA TYR A 140 16.14 5.73 14.58
C TYR A 140 16.31 5.31 13.13
N GLY A 141 15.98 6.21 12.21
CA GLY A 141 16.29 6.05 10.79
C GLY A 141 15.63 7.13 9.96
N HIS A 142 15.41 6.84 8.68
CA HIS A 142 14.76 7.74 7.73
C HIS A 142 13.48 7.12 7.18
N PHE A 143 12.58 7.95 6.66
CA PHE A 143 11.46 7.44 5.86
C PHE A 143 11.94 6.77 4.56
N LEU A 144 13.04 7.26 4.01
CA LEU A 144 13.69 6.81 2.78
C LEU A 144 15.16 6.51 3.13
N ASP A 145 15.58 5.25 2.99
CA ASP A 145 16.92 4.79 3.42
C ASP A 145 18.04 5.34 2.56
N SER A 146 17.79 5.47 1.26
CA SER A 146 18.73 6.02 0.30
C SER A 146 18.00 6.57 -0.92
N TYR A 147 18.66 7.46 -1.67
CA TYR A 147 18.15 7.91 -2.96
C TYR A 147 19.28 8.17 -3.95
N GLY A 148 18.98 7.94 -5.23
CA GLY A 148 19.76 8.32 -6.38
C GLY A 148 18.92 9.20 -7.31
N VAL A 149 19.60 10.10 -8.02
CA VAL A 149 18.98 10.99 -9.02
C VAL A 149 19.76 10.84 -10.31
N ASP A 150 19.08 10.35 -11.34
CA ASP A 150 19.64 10.29 -12.69
C ASP A 150 19.32 11.61 -13.39
N THR A 151 20.35 12.31 -13.85
CA THR A 151 20.22 13.59 -14.56
C THR A 151 20.72 13.49 -16.00
N ASP A 152 20.15 14.30 -16.89
CA ASP A 152 20.71 14.50 -18.23
C ASP A 152 21.97 15.37 -18.19
N GLN A 153 22.57 15.61 -19.37
CA GLN A 153 23.77 16.44 -19.52
C GLN A 153 23.55 17.91 -19.11
N GLU A 154 22.30 18.36 -19.04
CA GLU A 154 21.91 19.70 -18.63
C GLU A 154 21.57 19.77 -17.12
N GLY A 155 21.71 18.65 -16.39
CA GLY A 155 21.39 18.55 -14.96
C GLY A 155 19.89 18.43 -14.67
N ARG A 156 19.04 18.18 -15.67
CA ARG A 156 17.62 17.95 -15.45
C ARG A 156 17.39 16.53 -14.96
N VAL A 157 16.58 16.41 -13.91
CA VAL A 157 16.25 15.10 -13.33
C VAL A 157 15.40 14.27 -14.30
N LEU A 158 15.96 13.16 -14.76
CA LEU A 158 15.29 12.15 -15.59
C LEU A 158 14.53 11.15 -14.71
N GLN A 159 15.16 10.65 -13.66
CA GLN A 159 14.62 9.60 -12.80
C GLN A 159 15.13 9.74 -11.36
N TYR A 160 14.27 9.41 -10.41
CA TYR A 160 14.64 9.16 -9.02
C TYR A 160 14.66 7.65 -8.79
N ALA A 161 15.66 7.18 -8.04
CA ALA A 161 15.70 5.84 -7.48
C ALA A 161 15.68 5.97 -5.96
N VAL A 162 14.61 5.53 -5.28
CA VAL A 162 14.43 5.75 -3.85
C VAL A 162 14.29 4.41 -3.14
N GLN A 163 15.16 4.14 -2.18
CA GLN A 163 15.01 3.00 -1.29
C GLN A 163 14.11 3.38 -0.12
N VAL A 164 13.08 2.58 0.06
CA VAL A 164 12.03 2.85 1.04
C VAL A 164 12.31 2.07 2.33
N ASN A 165 12.36 2.76 3.47
CA ASN A 165 12.61 2.10 4.74
C ASN A 165 11.35 1.35 5.21
N VAL A 166 11.37 0.02 5.19
CA VAL A 166 10.18 -0.80 5.52
C VAL A 166 9.91 -0.83 7.04
N LEU A 167 10.92 -0.62 7.89
CA LEU A 167 10.78 -0.63 9.35
C LEU A 167 10.11 0.63 9.88
N ILE A 168 10.49 1.79 9.32
CA ILE A 168 9.89 3.09 9.63
C ILE A 168 8.66 3.34 8.75
N GLY A 169 8.68 2.78 7.54
CA GLY A 169 7.54 2.65 6.65
C GLY A 169 6.50 1.63 7.11
N ALA A 170 6.63 1.06 8.31
CA ALA A 170 5.56 0.31 8.94
C ALA A 170 4.55 1.22 9.68
N ASP A 171 4.82 2.53 9.76
CA ASP A 171 3.79 3.58 9.98
C ASP A 171 2.74 3.63 8.82
N LEU A 172 2.90 2.77 7.82
CA LEU A 172 2.24 2.88 6.52
C LEU A 172 1.34 1.71 6.18
N SER A 173 0.82 0.99 7.18
CA SER A 173 -0.54 0.44 7.02
C SER A 173 -1.54 1.54 6.62
N ARG A 174 -1.23 2.81 6.91
CA ARG A 174 -1.96 4.00 6.43
C ARG A 174 -1.80 4.28 4.94
N PHE A 175 -0.76 3.78 4.26
CA PHE A 175 -0.50 4.04 2.83
C PHE A 175 -0.58 2.80 1.94
N LYS A 176 -0.32 1.60 2.47
CA LYS A 176 -0.56 0.32 1.79
C LYS A 176 -2.05 0.01 1.57
N LEU A 177 -2.95 0.73 2.24
CA LEU A 177 -4.40 0.50 2.19
C LEU A 177 -5.16 1.56 1.37
N MET A 178 -4.50 2.56 0.79
CA MET A 178 -5.17 3.49 -0.10
C MET A 178 -5.36 2.84 -1.48
N PRO A 179 -6.60 2.61 -1.95
CA PRO A 179 -6.83 2.39 -3.37
C PRO A 179 -6.11 3.47 -4.18
N ALA A 180 -5.44 3.08 -5.27
CA ALA A 180 -4.83 4.03 -6.21
C ALA A 180 -5.84 5.05 -6.76
N ASP A 181 -7.12 4.72 -6.62
CA ASP A 181 -8.29 5.44 -7.11
C ASP A 181 -8.81 6.49 -6.12
N LEU A 182 -8.22 6.59 -4.91
CA LEU A 182 -8.60 7.63 -3.96
C LEU A 182 -8.33 9.01 -4.58
N PRO A 183 -9.30 9.93 -4.54
CA PRO A 183 -9.16 11.27 -5.14
C PRO A 183 -7.86 11.93 -4.71
N LYS A 184 -7.21 12.53 -5.71
CA LYS A 184 -6.04 13.40 -5.60
C LYS A 184 -6.24 14.35 -4.42
N LEU A 185 -5.50 14.15 -3.32
CA LEU A 185 -5.61 14.93 -2.09
C LEU A 185 -5.16 16.41 -2.26
N ILE A 186 -4.72 16.75 -3.47
CA ILE A 186 -4.52 18.12 -3.93
C ILE A 186 -5.81 18.56 -4.65
N THR A 187 -6.63 19.34 -3.95
CA THR A 187 -7.83 19.95 -4.55
C THR A 187 -7.43 21.07 -5.52
N SER A 188 -8.38 21.59 -6.30
CA SER A 188 -8.18 22.80 -7.12
C SER A 188 -7.75 24.04 -6.32
N HIS A 189 -7.93 24.03 -5.00
CA HIS A 189 -7.54 25.09 -4.08
C HIS A 189 -6.28 24.75 -3.25
N GLY A 190 -5.59 23.68 -3.61
CA GLY A 190 -4.40 23.20 -2.93
C GLY A 190 -4.67 22.08 -1.92
N PRO A 191 -3.68 21.76 -1.08
CA PRO A 191 -3.75 20.67 -0.13
C PRO A 191 -4.72 20.99 1.04
N ASP A 192 -5.73 20.14 1.31
CA ASP A 192 -6.58 20.27 2.51
C ASP A 192 -6.12 19.30 3.61
N GLN A 193 -5.44 19.84 4.62
CA GLN A 193 -4.81 19.05 5.67
C GLN A 193 -5.83 18.24 6.49
N ALA A 194 -7.02 18.79 6.72
CA ALA A 194 -8.04 18.11 7.50
C ALA A 194 -8.60 16.91 6.72
N VAL A 195 -8.87 17.07 5.43
CA VAL A 195 -9.31 15.98 4.55
C VAL A 195 -8.24 14.90 4.43
N THR A 196 -6.98 15.29 4.29
CA THR A 196 -5.85 14.36 4.22
C THR A 196 -5.71 13.53 5.51
N THR A 197 -5.78 14.19 6.68
CA THR A 197 -5.70 13.53 7.98
C THR A 197 -6.93 12.66 8.24
N PHE A 198 -8.09 13.09 7.75
CA PHE A 198 -9.33 12.33 7.82
C PHE A 198 -9.31 11.08 6.94
N ALA A 199 -8.72 11.16 5.74
CA ALA A 199 -8.51 9.99 4.90
C ALA A 199 -7.63 8.96 5.61
N ASP A 200 -6.50 9.38 6.19
CA ASP A 200 -5.63 8.49 6.98
C ASP A 200 -6.38 7.85 8.14
N PHE A 201 -7.24 8.62 8.78
CA PHE A 201 -8.12 8.13 9.83
C PHE A 201 -9.05 7.02 9.30
N CYS A 202 -9.75 7.24 8.18
CA CYS A 202 -10.65 6.23 7.61
C CYS A 202 -9.91 4.93 7.27
N LEU A 203 -8.64 5.00 6.86
CA LEU A 203 -7.85 3.81 6.56
C LEU A 203 -7.46 3.03 7.81
N LEU A 204 -7.16 3.73 8.91
CA LEU A 204 -6.87 3.10 10.19
C LEU A 204 -8.09 2.39 10.78
N TRP A 205 -9.26 3.01 10.59
CA TRP A 205 -10.53 2.59 11.16
C TRP A 205 -11.41 1.86 10.14
N GLU A 206 -10.80 1.31 9.08
CA GLU A 206 -11.48 0.62 7.99
C GLU A 206 -12.47 -0.43 8.51
N GLY A 207 -13.73 -0.34 8.08
CA GLY A 207 -14.79 -1.28 8.47
C GLY A 207 -15.30 -1.11 9.90
N GLN A 208 -14.89 -0.06 10.62
CA GLN A 208 -15.29 0.18 12.00
C GLN A 208 -16.36 1.27 12.12
N ARG A 209 -17.16 1.15 13.18
CA ARG A 209 -18.04 2.22 13.66
C ARG A 209 -17.27 3.04 14.70
N VAL A 210 -17.12 4.33 14.43
CA VAL A 210 -16.42 5.30 15.27
C VAL A 210 -17.46 6.21 15.89
N ASP A 211 -17.59 6.22 17.21
CA ASP A 211 -18.51 7.09 17.94
C ASP A 211 -17.73 8.03 18.87
N TRP A 212 -17.34 9.19 18.34
CA TRP A 212 -16.37 10.08 18.98
C TRP A 212 -16.94 11.47 19.27
N SER A 213 -16.52 12.04 20.41
CA SER A 213 -16.87 13.42 20.77
C SER A 213 -16.15 14.43 19.87
N LEU A 214 -16.67 15.65 19.80
CA LEU A 214 -16.02 16.74 19.07
C LEU A 214 -14.55 16.93 19.50
N GLU A 215 -14.27 16.87 20.80
CA GLU A 215 -12.93 17.08 21.35
C GLU A 215 -11.95 15.96 20.92
N ALA A 216 -12.45 14.72 20.78
CA ALA A 216 -11.66 13.62 20.24
C ALA A 216 -11.33 13.85 18.76
N TRP A 217 -12.29 14.33 17.97
CA TRP A 217 -12.07 14.68 16.56
C TRP A 217 -11.14 15.88 16.37
N GLU A 218 -11.28 16.93 17.19
CA GLU A 218 -10.38 18.10 17.17
C GLU A 218 -8.94 17.67 17.39
N LYS A 219 -8.73 16.76 18.33
CA LYS A 219 -7.42 16.21 18.61
C LYS A 219 -6.88 15.34 17.47
N GLN A 220 -7.71 14.45 16.94
CA GLN A 220 -7.32 13.55 15.85
C GLN A 220 -6.95 14.32 14.58
N LEU A 221 -7.75 15.33 14.23
CA LEU A 221 -7.56 16.17 13.04
C LEU A 221 -6.63 17.37 13.29
N GLN A 222 -6.05 17.47 14.49
CA GLN A 222 -5.12 18.54 14.90
C GLN A 222 -5.72 19.95 14.71
N LEU A 223 -7.00 20.11 15.05
CA LEU A 223 -7.75 21.36 14.94
C LEU A 223 -7.55 22.23 16.18
N ASP A 224 -7.68 23.55 16.00
CA ASP A 224 -7.65 24.53 17.09
C ASP A 224 -8.91 24.40 17.96
N PRO A 225 -8.80 23.97 19.24
CA PRO A 225 -9.96 23.68 20.09
C PRO A 225 -10.78 24.94 20.42
N VAL A 226 -10.22 26.14 20.26
CA VAL A 226 -10.95 27.40 20.50
C VAL A 226 -12.02 27.64 19.43
N ARG A 227 -11.87 27.04 18.24
CA ARG A 227 -12.72 27.31 17.07
C ARG A 227 -13.83 26.28 16.88
N ARG A 228 -14.58 25.98 17.95
CA ARG A 228 -15.59 24.91 18.00
C ARG A 228 -16.54 24.87 16.79
N SER A 229 -17.14 25.99 16.41
CA SER A 229 -18.07 26.05 15.26
C SER A 229 -17.39 25.79 13.92
N ARG A 230 -16.14 26.24 13.75
CA ARG A 230 -15.33 25.96 12.56
C ARG A 230 -14.97 24.48 12.51
N ASN A 231 -14.59 23.89 13.64
CA ASN A 231 -14.19 22.48 13.73
C ASN A 231 -15.35 21.55 13.37
N GLN A 232 -16.58 21.86 13.82
CA GLN A 232 -17.76 21.12 13.41
C GLN A 232 -17.94 21.13 11.88
N ARG A 233 -17.86 22.31 11.24
CA ARG A 233 -17.94 22.41 9.77
C ARG A 233 -16.83 21.62 9.07
N ILE A 234 -15.61 21.63 9.61
CA ILE A 234 -14.50 20.86 9.06
C ILE A 234 -14.79 19.36 9.13
N ILE A 235 -15.26 18.85 10.28
CA ILE A 235 -15.57 17.43 10.47
C ILE A 235 -16.73 16.99 9.57
N GLU A 236 -17.82 17.76 9.54
CA GLU A 236 -18.99 17.48 8.68
C GLU A 236 -18.58 17.44 7.21
N ARG A 237 -17.76 18.40 6.76
CA ARG A 237 -17.19 18.43 5.41
C ARG A 237 -16.30 17.22 5.14
N CYS A 238 -15.46 16.81 6.09
CA CYS A 238 -14.60 15.63 5.93
C CYS A 238 -15.42 14.35 5.85
N ALA A 239 -16.44 14.19 6.70
CA ALA A 239 -17.34 13.04 6.69
C ALA A 239 -18.14 12.95 5.38
N GLN A 240 -18.65 14.08 4.90
CA GLN A 240 -19.34 14.17 3.62
C GLN A 240 -18.41 13.84 2.45
N TRP A 241 -17.22 14.43 2.42
CA TRP A 241 -16.20 14.11 1.42
C TRP A 241 -15.83 12.62 1.46
N GLY A 242 -15.64 12.04 2.65
CA GLY A 242 -15.38 10.62 2.81
C GLY A 242 -16.53 9.76 2.28
N LYS A 243 -17.78 10.21 2.43
CA LYS A 243 -18.94 9.52 1.88
C LYS A 243 -18.98 9.56 0.35
N GLU A 244 -18.70 10.72 -0.24
CA GLU A 244 -18.63 10.91 -1.70
C GLU A 244 -17.53 10.06 -2.35
N HIS A 245 -16.46 9.76 -1.61
CA HIS A 245 -15.31 9.02 -2.11
C HIS A 245 -15.22 7.59 -1.57
N GLY A 246 -16.31 7.05 -1.01
CA GLY A 246 -16.36 5.65 -0.56
C GLY A 246 -15.44 5.33 0.62
N LEU A 247 -15.01 6.32 1.40
CA LEU A 247 -14.30 6.14 2.68
C LEU A 247 -15.25 5.99 3.88
N VAL A 248 -16.45 6.56 3.77
CA VAL A 248 -17.45 6.57 4.82
C VAL A 248 -18.76 6.07 4.23
N ARG A 249 -19.39 5.07 4.83
CA ARG A 249 -20.69 4.58 4.34
C ARG A 249 -21.82 5.46 4.82
N SER A 250 -21.79 5.80 6.11
CA SER A 250 -22.76 6.67 6.75
C SER A 250 -22.10 7.46 7.87
N TRP A 251 -22.68 8.63 8.17
CA TRP A 251 -22.29 9.42 9.32
C TRP A 251 -23.51 10.16 9.87
N GLU A 252 -23.51 10.35 11.19
CA GLU A 252 -24.55 11.10 11.89
C GLU A 252 -23.93 12.04 12.92
N LYS A 253 -24.57 13.19 13.13
CA LYS A 253 -24.27 14.12 14.20
C LYS A 253 -25.27 13.91 15.33
N GLY A 254 -24.77 13.68 16.53
CA GLY A 254 -25.60 13.42 17.70
C GLY A 254 -25.11 14.11 18.97
N ARG A 255 -25.68 13.69 20.09
CA ARG A 255 -25.25 14.07 21.44
C ARG A 255 -24.72 12.85 22.18
N LEU A 256 -23.75 13.05 23.08
CA LEU A 256 -23.29 12.00 23.99
C LEU A 256 -24.41 11.60 24.94
N GLN A 257 -24.61 10.29 25.13
CA GLN A 257 -25.62 9.80 26.08
C GLN A 257 -25.30 10.24 27.52
N GLN A 258 -24.02 10.30 27.86
CA GLN A 258 -23.55 10.73 29.18
C GLN A 258 -23.61 12.25 29.39
N ASP A 259 -23.58 13.03 28.32
CA ASP A 259 -23.64 14.50 28.39
C ASP A 259 -24.30 15.06 27.12
N GLN A 260 -25.60 15.36 27.24
CA GLN A 260 -26.39 15.88 26.12
C GLN A 260 -25.90 17.24 25.59
N ARG A 261 -25.06 17.96 26.33
CA ARG A 261 -24.48 19.24 25.88
C ARG A 261 -23.32 19.03 24.91
N ARG A 262 -22.68 17.85 24.91
CA ARG A 262 -21.54 17.56 24.05
C ARG A 262 -21.98 16.94 22.72
N VAL A 263 -21.40 17.45 21.65
CA VAL A 263 -21.62 16.96 20.29
C VAL A 263 -20.75 15.73 20.06
N LYS A 264 -21.32 14.71 19.42
CA LYS A 264 -20.60 13.55 18.92
C LYS A 264 -20.87 13.33 17.44
N TYR A 265 -19.94 12.67 16.78
CA TYR A 265 -20.10 12.19 15.42
C TYR A 265 -19.92 10.68 15.41
N THR A 266 -20.94 9.99 14.92
CA THR A 266 -20.86 8.57 14.62
C THR A 266 -20.54 8.41 13.14
N LEU A 267 -19.45 7.73 12.80
CA LEU A 267 -19.08 7.41 11.42
C LEU A 267 -19.00 5.89 11.26
N VAL A 268 -19.57 5.37 10.18
CA VAL A 268 -19.35 3.99 9.72
C VAL A 268 -18.37 4.04 8.58
N ILE A 269 -17.14 3.61 8.84
CA ILE A 269 -16.03 3.70 7.89
C ILE A 269 -16.13 2.56 6.89
N ALA A 270 -16.10 2.91 5.61
CA ALA A 270 -16.21 1.95 4.53
C ALA A 270 -14.96 1.07 4.47
N PRO A 271 -15.13 -0.25 4.28
CA PRO A 271 -14.00 -1.10 4.03
C PRO A 271 -13.50 -0.87 2.60
N GLN A 272 -12.33 -0.24 2.47
CA GLN A 272 -11.68 0.19 1.22
C GLN A 272 -11.41 -0.96 0.24
N ARG A 273 -11.37 -2.21 0.72
CA ARG A 273 -11.14 -3.40 -0.11
C ARG A 273 -12.36 -3.92 -0.86
N TYR A 274 -13.51 -3.27 -0.73
CA TYR A 274 -14.77 -3.74 -1.31
C TYR A 274 -15.37 -2.64 -2.18
N GLY A 275 -15.45 -2.92 -3.48
CA GLY A 275 -15.93 -2.00 -4.49
C GLY A 275 -17.25 -1.35 -4.09
N ALA A 276 -17.41 -0.10 -4.48
CA ALA A 276 -18.57 0.73 -4.22
C ALA A 276 -19.83 0.16 -4.91
N HIS A 277 -20.46 -0.84 -4.29
CA HIS A 277 -21.84 -1.19 -4.60
C HIS A 277 -22.78 -0.37 -3.72
N ARG A 278 -23.54 0.50 -4.38
CA ARG A 278 -24.66 1.23 -3.78
C ARG A 278 -25.73 0.20 -3.42
N PRO A 279 -26.20 0.12 -2.16
CA PRO A 279 -27.28 -0.79 -1.81
C PRO A 279 -28.57 -0.29 -2.48
N GLU A 280 -29.21 -1.13 -3.29
CA GLU A 280 -30.64 -0.97 -3.58
C GLU A 280 -31.41 -1.20 -2.27
N GLU A 281 -32.50 -0.46 -2.07
CA GLU A 281 -33.35 -0.62 -0.89
C GLU A 281 -33.97 -2.02 -0.89
N ALA A 282 -33.33 -2.96 -0.19
CA ALA A 282 -33.84 -4.32 -0.12
C ALA A 282 -35.16 -4.34 0.64
N SER A 283 -36.16 -5.00 0.02
CA SER A 283 -37.49 -5.15 0.59
C SER A 283 -37.45 -5.88 1.94
N ALA A 284 -38.47 -5.66 2.78
CA ALA A 284 -38.62 -6.40 4.04
C ALA A 284 -38.63 -7.94 3.84
N GLN A 285 -39.05 -8.39 2.65
CA GLN A 285 -39.03 -9.79 2.26
C GLN A 285 -37.60 -10.30 2.00
N GLU A 286 -36.72 -9.50 1.39
CA GLU A 286 -35.31 -9.85 1.17
C GLU A 286 -34.53 -9.92 2.48
N GLN A 287 -34.78 -8.97 3.39
CA GLN A 287 -34.19 -8.97 4.74
C GLN A 287 -34.55 -10.25 5.49
N ARG A 288 -35.82 -10.66 5.44
CA ARG A 288 -36.28 -11.92 6.01
C ARG A 288 -35.64 -13.14 5.35
N THR A 289 -35.53 -13.12 4.02
CA THR A 289 -34.93 -14.21 3.23
C THR A 289 -33.45 -14.43 3.59
N LEU A 290 -32.68 -13.35 3.81
CA LEU A 290 -31.28 -13.43 4.26
C LEU A 290 -31.15 -14.19 5.58
N VAL A 291 -32.02 -13.88 6.55
CA VAL A 291 -32.02 -14.50 7.88
C VAL A 291 -32.47 -15.95 7.80
N GLU A 292 -33.50 -16.26 7.01
CA GLU A 292 -33.98 -17.63 6.80
C GLU A 292 -32.91 -18.51 6.16
N ARG A 293 -32.17 -18.00 5.16
CA ARG A 293 -31.04 -18.72 4.54
C ARG A 293 -29.93 -19.05 5.55
N PHE A 294 -29.61 -18.12 6.44
CA PHE A 294 -28.62 -18.33 7.50
C PHE A 294 -29.05 -19.46 8.45
N TYR A 295 -30.30 -19.44 8.92
CA TYR A 295 -30.80 -20.50 9.81
C TYR A 295 -30.94 -21.85 9.12
N ALA A 296 -31.34 -21.87 7.85
CA ALA A 296 -31.34 -23.08 7.04
C ALA A 296 -29.95 -23.72 6.93
N ARG A 297 -28.89 -22.91 6.77
CA ARG A 297 -27.49 -23.37 6.78
C ARG A 297 -27.05 -23.94 8.13
N LEU A 298 -27.62 -23.44 9.23
CA LEU A 298 -27.41 -24.00 10.57
C LEU A 298 -28.21 -25.29 10.82
N GLY A 299 -29.06 -25.71 9.88
CA GLY A 299 -29.97 -26.85 10.08
C GLY A 299 -31.06 -26.59 11.12
N THR A 300 -31.32 -25.31 11.46
CA THR A 300 -32.29 -24.92 12.49
C THR A 300 -33.38 -24.01 11.91
N LYS A 301 -34.57 -24.05 12.48
CA LYS A 301 -35.62 -23.06 12.19
C LYS A 301 -35.68 -22.06 13.33
N ALA A 302 -35.57 -20.78 13.03
CA ALA A 302 -35.74 -19.72 14.02
C ALA A 302 -37.23 -19.47 14.28
N ALA A 303 -37.59 -19.20 15.54
CA ALA A 303 -38.93 -18.75 15.89
C ALA A 303 -39.22 -17.37 15.27
N GLU A 304 -40.49 -17.08 14.97
CA GLU A 304 -40.93 -15.85 14.29
C GLU A 304 -40.43 -14.57 14.99
N LEU A 305 -40.39 -14.57 16.32
CA LEU A 305 -39.92 -13.42 17.12
C LEU A 305 -38.40 -13.19 16.93
N LYS A 306 -37.63 -14.28 16.79
CA LYS A 306 -36.19 -14.23 16.50
C LYS A 306 -35.94 -13.80 15.05
N LEU A 307 -36.74 -14.30 14.10
CA LEU A 307 -36.69 -13.89 12.70
C LEU A 307 -36.92 -12.38 12.53
N ARG A 308 -37.93 -11.81 13.20
CA ARG A 308 -38.18 -10.36 13.15
C ARG A 308 -37.03 -9.54 13.71
N ARG A 309 -36.47 -9.95 14.85
CA ARG A 309 -35.31 -9.29 15.46
C ARG A 309 -34.10 -9.33 14.54
N ASP A 310 -33.80 -10.49 13.98
CA ASP A 310 -32.64 -10.67 13.11
C ASP A 310 -32.85 -10.02 11.72
N ALA A 311 -34.10 -9.91 11.24
CA ALA A 311 -34.43 -9.16 10.02
C ALA A 311 -34.15 -7.66 10.21
N ALA A 312 -34.39 -7.10 11.40
CA ALA A 312 -33.98 -5.74 11.72
C ALA A 312 -32.45 -5.57 11.71
N ILE A 313 -31.70 -6.61 12.09
CA ILE A 313 -30.23 -6.62 11.99
C ILE A 313 -29.79 -6.67 10.52
N ALA A 314 -30.44 -7.50 9.70
CA ALA A 314 -30.19 -7.53 8.25
C ALA A 314 -30.48 -6.16 7.60
N ALA A 315 -31.59 -5.51 7.99
CA ALA A 315 -31.92 -4.16 7.55
C ALA A 315 -30.86 -3.14 7.95
N GLN A 316 -30.35 -3.22 9.19
CA GLN A 316 -29.26 -2.36 9.66
C GLN A 316 -27.98 -2.59 8.85
N LEU A 317 -27.62 -3.83 8.52
CA LEU A 317 -26.44 -4.13 7.71
C LEU A 317 -26.56 -3.58 6.28
N LEU A 318 -27.75 -3.68 5.68
CA LEU A 318 -28.02 -3.08 4.38
C LEU A 318 -27.94 -1.54 4.44
N ALA A 319 -28.49 -0.93 5.49
CA ALA A 319 -28.38 0.51 5.74
C ALA A 319 -26.93 0.96 6.02
N ASP A 320 -26.14 0.10 6.65
CA ASP A 320 -24.69 0.25 6.84
C ASP A 320 -23.92 -0.02 5.54
N GLY A 321 -24.59 -0.21 4.40
CA GLY A 321 -24.01 -0.30 3.06
C GLY A 321 -23.44 -1.66 2.69
N PHE A 322 -23.77 -2.73 3.42
CA PHE A 322 -23.40 -4.09 3.00
C PHE A 322 -24.35 -4.59 1.91
N SER A 323 -23.82 -5.27 0.89
CA SER A 323 -24.66 -5.89 -0.14
C SER A 323 -25.29 -7.19 0.35
N VAL A 324 -26.38 -7.61 -0.30
CA VAL A 324 -27.03 -8.91 -0.04
C VAL A 324 -26.02 -10.07 -0.20
N GLU A 325 -25.14 -9.99 -1.20
CA GLU A 325 -24.08 -10.98 -1.41
C GLU A 325 -23.04 -10.98 -0.28
N GLU A 326 -22.64 -9.81 0.20
CA GLU A 326 -21.69 -9.68 1.30
C GLU A 326 -22.25 -10.27 2.59
N ILE A 327 -23.51 -9.98 2.90
CA ILE A 327 -24.20 -10.51 4.09
C ILE A 327 -24.37 -12.03 3.97
N THR A 328 -24.73 -12.52 2.78
CA THR A 328 -24.86 -13.96 2.52
C THR A 328 -23.51 -14.65 2.71
N PHE A 329 -22.46 -14.13 2.09
CA PHE A 329 -21.10 -14.67 2.23
C PHE A 329 -20.65 -14.68 3.70
N ALA A 330 -20.88 -13.59 4.44
CA ALA A 330 -20.51 -13.52 5.84
C ALA A 330 -21.28 -14.55 6.68
N GLY A 331 -22.55 -14.79 6.37
CA GLY A 331 -23.35 -15.85 6.98
C GLY A 331 -22.75 -17.23 6.75
N GLU A 332 -22.37 -17.53 5.51
CA GLU A 332 -21.75 -18.81 5.14
C GLU A 332 -20.40 -19.00 5.82
N TRP A 333 -19.57 -17.96 5.79
CA TRP A 333 -18.27 -17.97 6.43
C TRP A 333 -18.39 -18.21 7.95
N ALA A 334 -19.36 -17.57 8.60
CA ALA A 334 -19.62 -17.72 10.03
C ALA A 334 -19.95 -19.18 10.40
N VAL A 335 -20.83 -19.82 9.63
CA VAL A 335 -21.24 -21.21 9.85
C VAL A 335 -20.05 -22.16 9.69
N GLN A 336 -19.15 -21.88 8.74
CA GLN A 336 -17.98 -22.73 8.46
C GLN A 336 -16.83 -22.54 9.46
N HIS A 337 -16.61 -21.33 9.96
CA HIS A 337 -15.37 -20.97 10.68
C HIS A 337 -15.57 -20.65 12.16
N ILE A 338 -16.81 -20.47 12.64
CA ILE A 338 -17.11 -20.16 14.04
C ILE A 338 -17.84 -21.36 14.67
N PRO A 339 -17.16 -22.15 15.52
CA PRO A 339 -17.80 -23.26 16.21
C PRO A 339 -18.96 -22.78 17.09
N GLY A 340 -20.13 -23.42 16.97
CA GLY A 340 -21.28 -23.11 17.82
C GLY A 340 -21.99 -21.80 17.51
N VAL A 341 -21.88 -21.28 16.28
CA VAL A 341 -22.67 -20.11 15.88
C VAL A 341 -24.17 -20.46 15.87
N THR A 342 -24.99 -19.67 16.57
CA THR A 342 -26.43 -19.97 16.76
C THR A 342 -27.37 -18.82 16.41
N SER A 343 -26.82 -17.66 16.05
CA SER A 343 -27.61 -16.45 15.81
C SER A 343 -27.04 -15.60 14.69
N PHE A 344 -27.96 -15.10 13.86
CA PHE A 344 -27.67 -14.10 12.82
C PHE A 344 -27.14 -12.80 13.43
N GLY A 345 -27.52 -12.48 14.68
CA GLY A 345 -27.06 -11.28 15.38
C GLY A 345 -25.55 -11.19 15.62
N LEU A 346 -24.80 -12.27 15.36
CA LEU A 346 -23.34 -12.22 15.36
C LEU A 346 -22.78 -11.54 14.10
N LEU A 347 -23.52 -11.55 12.99
CA LEU A 347 -23.03 -11.07 11.69
C LEU A 347 -22.41 -9.68 11.71
N PRO A 348 -23.02 -8.65 12.34
CA PRO A 348 -22.42 -7.32 12.41
C PRO A 348 -21.00 -7.28 12.96
N TYR A 349 -20.65 -8.20 13.85
CA TYR A 349 -19.32 -8.27 14.46
C TYR A 349 -18.29 -9.04 13.63
N ILE A 350 -18.74 -9.86 12.68
CA ILE A 350 -17.89 -10.77 11.90
C ILE A 350 -17.89 -10.44 10.41
N MET A 351 -18.76 -9.55 9.93
CA MET A 351 -18.83 -9.08 8.55
C MET A 351 -17.45 -8.79 7.99
N HIS A 352 -16.65 -8.00 8.73
CA HIS A 352 -15.31 -7.62 8.30
C HIS A 352 -14.36 -8.82 8.16
N HIS A 353 -14.39 -9.76 9.11
CA HIS A 353 -13.52 -10.95 9.07
C HIS A 353 -13.84 -11.85 7.89
N ALA A 354 -15.13 -12.10 7.65
CA ALA A 354 -15.56 -12.89 6.52
C ALA A 354 -15.15 -12.23 5.19
N LEU A 355 -15.49 -10.96 5.01
CA LEU A 355 -15.16 -10.24 3.79
C LEU A 355 -13.64 -10.17 3.58
N LYS A 356 -12.85 -9.98 4.66
CA LYS A 356 -11.38 -10.00 4.61
C LYS A 356 -10.86 -11.34 4.11
N ALA A 357 -11.38 -12.44 4.64
CA ALA A 357 -11.01 -13.78 4.19
C ALA A 357 -11.35 -14.02 2.71
N ARG A 358 -12.52 -13.54 2.25
CA ARG A 358 -12.90 -13.61 0.81
C ARG A 358 -11.91 -12.89 -0.08
N HIS A 359 -11.49 -11.69 0.33
CA HIS A 359 -10.58 -10.87 -0.45
C HIS A 359 -9.16 -11.46 -0.46
N GLU A 360 -8.67 -11.91 0.69
CA GLU A 360 -7.36 -12.57 0.81
C GLU A 360 -7.29 -13.85 -0.03
N ALA A 361 -8.36 -14.66 -0.06
CA ALA A 361 -8.43 -15.84 -0.91
C ALA A 361 -8.32 -15.48 -2.41
N ARG A 362 -9.06 -14.45 -2.86
CA ARG A 362 -8.98 -13.96 -4.25
C ARG A 362 -7.61 -13.41 -4.60
N GLN A 363 -6.99 -12.65 -3.69
CA GLN A 363 -5.63 -12.14 -3.91
C GLN A 363 -4.60 -13.27 -3.98
N ALA A 364 -4.73 -14.29 -3.13
CA ALA A 364 -3.85 -15.45 -3.15
C ALA A 364 -3.98 -16.24 -4.46
N GLU A 365 -5.21 -16.44 -4.96
CA GLU A 365 -5.45 -17.05 -6.27
C GLU A 365 -4.84 -16.23 -7.41
N ALA A 366 -5.06 -14.92 -7.43
CA ALA A 366 -4.48 -14.04 -8.44
C ALA A 366 -2.94 -14.07 -8.41
N ALA A 367 -2.33 -14.00 -7.22
CA ALA A 367 -0.89 -14.10 -7.06
C ALA A 367 -0.33 -15.47 -7.50
N GLN A 368 -1.07 -16.55 -7.27
CA GLN A 368 -0.68 -17.87 -7.76
C GLN A 368 -0.73 -17.96 -9.29
N HIS A 369 -1.78 -17.42 -9.92
CA HIS A 369 -1.88 -17.35 -11.37
C HIS A 369 -0.75 -16.52 -11.99
N GLU A 370 -0.44 -15.37 -11.40
CA GLU A 370 0.66 -14.52 -11.86
C GLU A 370 2.02 -15.21 -11.68
N ALA A 371 2.26 -15.85 -10.54
CA ALA A 371 3.49 -16.60 -10.29
C ALA A 371 3.63 -17.82 -11.24
N ALA A 372 2.53 -18.43 -11.64
CA ALA A 372 2.52 -19.49 -12.64
C ALA A 372 2.83 -18.95 -14.04
N ALA A 373 2.22 -17.84 -14.43
CA ALA A 373 2.49 -17.16 -15.69
C ALA A 373 3.95 -16.72 -15.81
N ARG A 374 4.52 -16.14 -14.74
CA ARG A 374 5.95 -15.76 -14.67
C ARG A 374 6.86 -16.98 -14.82
N ARG A 375 6.56 -18.09 -14.15
CA ARG A 375 7.33 -19.34 -14.28
C ARG A 375 7.26 -19.89 -15.71
N GLN A 376 6.12 -19.78 -16.37
CA GLN A 376 5.97 -20.21 -17.76
C GLN A 376 6.75 -19.29 -18.71
N ALA A 377 6.65 -17.98 -18.56
CA ALA A 377 7.41 -17.01 -19.35
C ALA A 377 8.92 -17.18 -19.17
N GLN A 378 9.39 -17.42 -17.94
CA GLN A 378 10.80 -17.67 -17.67
C GLN A 378 11.29 -18.97 -18.31
N ARG A 379 10.48 -20.04 -18.29
CA ARG A 379 10.81 -21.29 -19.00
C ARG A 379 10.87 -21.10 -20.50
N GLN A 380 9.93 -20.35 -21.09
CA GLN A 380 9.94 -20.04 -22.51
C GLN A 380 11.18 -19.23 -22.89
N TYR A 381 11.51 -18.19 -22.11
CA TYR A 381 12.71 -17.39 -22.31
C TYR A 381 13.99 -18.24 -22.23
N GLN A 382 14.10 -19.12 -21.23
CA GLN A 382 15.24 -20.03 -21.12
C GLN A 382 15.33 -21.00 -22.30
N GLN A 383 14.21 -21.51 -22.80
CA GLN A 383 14.19 -22.38 -23.98
C GLN A 383 14.58 -21.62 -25.26
N THR A 384 14.12 -20.38 -25.44
CA THR A 384 14.52 -19.57 -26.59
C THR A 384 15.98 -19.19 -26.55
N GLU A 385 16.51 -18.83 -25.37
CA GLU A 385 17.94 -18.53 -25.19
C GLU A 385 18.80 -19.78 -25.40
N GLN A 386 18.38 -20.96 -24.91
CA GLN A 386 19.08 -22.22 -25.18
C GLN A 386 19.07 -22.59 -26.66
N ALA A 387 17.92 -22.45 -27.33
CA ALA A 387 17.83 -22.70 -28.77
C ALA A 387 18.69 -21.72 -29.58
N ARG A 388 18.72 -20.44 -29.19
CA ARG A 388 19.58 -19.43 -29.79
C ARG A 388 21.05 -19.76 -29.58
N ALA A 389 21.46 -20.12 -28.37
CA ALA A 389 22.83 -20.52 -28.08
C ALA A 389 23.27 -21.74 -28.90
N GLN A 390 22.39 -22.74 -29.07
CA GLN A 390 22.66 -23.91 -29.92
C GLN A 390 22.84 -23.54 -31.39
N ARG A 391 22.00 -22.63 -31.92
CA ARG A 391 22.13 -22.13 -33.30
C ARG A 391 23.42 -21.34 -33.49
N LEU A 392 23.80 -20.53 -32.51
CA LEU A 392 25.02 -19.75 -32.54
C LEU A 392 26.27 -20.64 -32.54
N GLU A 393 26.30 -21.67 -31.70
CA GLU A 393 27.39 -22.66 -31.67
C GLU A 393 27.45 -23.46 -32.98
N ALA A 394 26.30 -23.85 -33.53
CA ALA A 394 26.26 -24.50 -34.85
C ALA A 394 26.81 -23.58 -35.96
N PHE A 395 26.42 -22.31 -35.97
CA PHE A 395 26.95 -21.32 -36.92
C PHE A 395 28.46 -21.13 -36.73
N ARG A 396 28.93 -21.00 -35.49
CA ARG A 396 30.35 -20.90 -35.17
C ARG A 396 31.14 -22.10 -35.71
N ALA A 397 30.58 -23.30 -35.62
CA ALA A 397 31.20 -24.52 -36.18
C ALA A 397 31.23 -24.54 -37.72
N THR A 398 30.37 -23.78 -38.39
CA THR A 398 30.38 -23.63 -39.87
C THR A 398 31.34 -22.55 -40.37
N LEU A 399 31.84 -21.67 -39.49
CA LEU A 399 32.80 -20.64 -39.89
C LEU A 399 34.14 -21.27 -40.25
N ALA A 400 34.67 -20.94 -41.44
CA ALA A 400 36.02 -21.33 -41.83
C ALA A 400 37.06 -20.71 -40.89
N ALA A 401 38.19 -21.41 -40.66
CA ALA A 401 39.26 -20.95 -39.78
C ALA A 401 39.77 -19.54 -40.12
N ALA A 402 39.86 -19.20 -41.42
CA ALA A 402 40.25 -17.87 -41.89
C ALA A 402 39.24 -16.76 -41.51
N ALA A 403 37.94 -17.09 -41.44
CA ALA A 403 36.91 -16.13 -41.03
C ALA A 403 36.96 -15.88 -39.52
N LEU A 404 37.21 -16.92 -38.72
CA LEU A 404 37.41 -16.80 -37.27
C LEU A 404 38.64 -15.95 -36.93
N GLU A 405 39.76 -16.15 -37.64
CA GLU A 405 40.95 -15.31 -37.47
C GLU A 405 40.68 -13.83 -37.82
N THR A 406 39.85 -13.59 -38.84
CA THR A 406 39.47 -12.23 -39.24
C THR A 406 38.64 -11.55 -38.15
N LEU A 407 37.66 -12.26 -37.58
CA LEU A 407 36.84 -11.75 -36.47
C LEU A 407 37.68 -11.54 -35.19
N GLN A 408 38.65 -12.41 -34.94
CA GLN A 408 39.56 -12.24 -33.81
C GLN A 408 40.44 -10.99 -33.97
N ARG A 409 41.01 -10.75 -35.16
CA ARG A 409 41.77 -9.52 -35.42
C ARG A 409 40.89 -8.27 -35.29
N GLN A 410 39.63 -8.34 -35.71
CA GLN A 410 38.67 -7.24 -35.52
C GLN A 410 38.37 -6.99 -34.04
N ALA A 411 38.22 -8.04 -33.23
CA ALA A 411 38.05 -7.92 -31.78
C ALA A 411 39.28 -7.30 -31.11
N GLU A 412 40.49 -7.70 -31.52
CA GLU A 412 41.75 -7.15 -31.03
C GLU A 412 41.92 -5.67 -31.40
N VAL A 413 41.57 -5.28 -32.64
CA VAL A 413 41.58 -3.88 -33.09
C VAL A 413 40.56 -3.04 -32.31
N ALA A 414 39.36 -3.57 -32.06
CA ALA A 414 38.33 -2.87 -31.28
C ALA A 414 38.74 -2.66 -29.82
N LEU A 415 39.40 -3.64 -29.21
CA LEU A 415 39.94 -3.52 -27.85
C LEU A 415 41.12 -2.54 -27.78
N ALA A 416 42.01 -2.57 -28.78
CA ALA A 416 43.12 -1.61 -28.88
C ALA A 416 42.62 -0.17 -29.04
N ALA A 417 41.53 0.05 -29.79
CA ALA A 417 40.89 1.36 -29.92
C ALA A 417 40.24 1.86 -28.61
N ALA A 418 39.98 0.96 -27.66
CA ALA A 418 39.47 1.26 -26.32
C ALA A 418 40.59 1.31 -25.26
N ASP A 419 41.86 1.40 -25.66
CA ASP A 419 43.05 1.36 -24.80
C ASP A 419 43.20 0.08 -23.97
N VAL A 420 42.56 -1.02 -24.37
CA VAL A 420 42.63 -2.33 -23.71
C VAL A 420 43.62 -3.23 -24.45
N GLY A 421 44.89 -3.17 -24.07
CA GLY A 421 45.95 -4.01 -24.63
C GLY A 421 46.13 -5.37 -23.93
N PRO A 422 47.00 -6.26 -24.47
CA PRO A 422 47.29 -7.58 -23.89
C PRO A 422 47.83 -7.57 -22.45
N GLY A 423 48.39 -6.45 -22.00
CA GLY A 423 48.83 -6.26 -20.62
C GLY A 423 47.70 -5.96 -19.62
N HIS A 424 46.47 -5.77 -20.08
CA HIS A 424 45.31 -5.51 -19.23
C HIS A 424 44.80 -6.82 -18.58
N VAL A 425 44.56 -6.81 -17.27
CA VAL A 425 44.18 -8.02 -16.49
C VAL A 425 42.93 -8.71 -17.03
N ALA A 426 41.99 -7.94 -17.57
CA ALA A 426 40.75 -8.46 -18.15
C ALA A 426 40.82 -8.75 -19.66
N TYR A 427 41.97 -8.55 -20.31
CA TYR A 427 42.10 -8.62 -21.78
C TYR A 427 41.58 -9.95 -22.35
N GLY A 428 41.99 -11.08 -21.76
CA GLY A 428 41.55 -12.39 -22.24
C GLY A 428 40.04 -12.65 -22.11
N LEU A 429 39.37 -12.01 -21.15
CA LEU A 429 37.91 -12.10 -20.99
C LEU A 429 37.21 -11.17 -21.98
N LEU A 430 37.67 -9.92 -22.08
CA LEU A 430 37.12 -8.91 -22.97
C LEU A 430 37.28 -9.30 -24.45
N LEU A 431 38.39 -9.95 -24.80
CA LEU A 431 38.61 -10.49 -26.15
C LEU A 431 37.62 -11.59 -26.48
N LYS A 432 37.33 -12.49 -25.53
CA LYS A 432 36.32 -13.55 -25.73
C LYS A 432 34.91 -12.97 -25.87
N LEU A 433 34.55 -12.00 -25.02
CA LEU A 433 33.24 -11.34 -25.09
C LEU A 433 33.09 -10.59 -26.41
N ARG A 434 34.11 -9.81 -26.82
CA ARG A 434 34.03 -9.04 -28.06
C ARG A 434 34.03 -9.92 -29.30
N LEU A 435 34.77 -11.02 -29.29
CA LEU A 435 34.72 -12.03 -30.36
C LEU A 435 33.32 -12.67 -30.44
N GLN A 436 32.69 -12.92 -29.30
CA GLN A 436 31.34 -13.47 -29.25
C GLN A 436 30.30 -12.47 -29.79
N ASP A 437 30.41 -11.19 -29.46
CA ASP A 437 29.54 -10.14 -30.04
C ASP A 437 29.66 -10.10 -31.58
N LEU A 438 30.88 -10.14 -32.12
CA LEU A 438 31.11 -10.11 -33.56
C LEU A 438 30.58 -11.37 -34.27
N ILE A 439 30.64 -12.53 -33.61
CA ILE A 439 30.03 -13.77 -34.11
C ILE A 439 28.50 -13.66 -34.10
N GLU A 440 27.92 -13.04 -33.06
CA GLU A 440 26.47 -12.76 -32.98
C GLU A 440 26.01 -11.79 -34.07
N GLU A 441 26.76 -10.72 -34.33
CA GLU A 441 26.48 -9.77 -35.42
C GLU A 441 26.54 -10.45 -36.79
N ALA A 442 27.55 -11.28 -37.04
CA ALA A 442 27.68 -12.05 -38.28
C ALA A 442 26.55 -13.08 -38.45
N PHE A 443 26.13 -13.73 -37.36
CA PHE A 443 24.99 -14.66 -37.36
C PHE A 443 23.67 -13.94 -37.71
N GLN A 444 23.41 -12.77 -37.12
CA GLN A 444 22.22 -11.97 -37.43
C GLN A 444 22.19 -11.49 -38.88
N GLN A 445 23.34 -11.09 -39.43
CA GLN A 445 23.46 -10.71 -40.85
C GLN A 445 23.21 -11.91 -41.78
N ALA A 446 23.66 -13.11 -41.41
CA ALA A 446 23.40 -14.33 -42.16
C ALA A 446 21.91 -14.75 -42.09
N GLU A 447 21.26 -14.66 -40.93
CA GLU A 447 19.81 -14.91 -40.79
C GLU A 447 18.95 -13.87 -41.54
N ALA A 448 19.43 -12.64 -41.73
CA ALA A 448 18.71 -11.59 -42.47
C ALA A 448 18.86 -11.66 -44.00
N GLN A 449 19.86 -12.40 -44.50
CA GLN A 449 20.18 -12.54 -45.93
C GLN A 449 19.69 -13.87 -46.53
N GLY A 450 19.32 -14.84 -45.69
CA GLY A 450 18.60 -16.07 -46.08
C GLY A 450 17.10 -15.93 -45.88
#